data_AF-A0A8S9X837-F1
#
_entry.id   AF-A0A8S9X837-F1
#
_cell.length_a   1.000
_cell.length_b   1.000
_cell.length_c   1.000
_cell.angle_alpha   90.00
_cell.angle_beta   90.00
_cell.angle_gamma   90.00
#
_symmetry.space_group_name_H-M   'P 1'
#
loop_
_entity.id
_entity.type
_entity.pdbx_description
1 polymer ?
#
loop_
_entity_poly.entity_id
_entity_poly.type
_entity_poly.pdbx_seq_one_letter_code
_entity_poly.pdbx_strand_id
1 'polypeptide(L)'
;ICHGNLCCNFALTVNNFAPSSSLQYKAVVFDGKRTAAATKNAQYGLQVCGVVLCANDSIASCGSPAVNGILPNYNVTLGTKVTFTNISIDGNFISDNANPLPNVLIWPRNPSMPQVPGSFLINTKDVKFTTNSSTSSIEVITQNQIITVGIQNRVFSRDPGNGAPMTHVSLFIVLLSAVPFLIR
;
A
#
# COMPACT_ATOMS: atom_id res chain seq x y z
N ILE A 1 -10.71 -5.46 9.84
CA ILE A 1 -10.52 -4.05 10.27
C ILE A 1 -10.99 -3.16 9.12
N CYS A 2 -11.66 -2.04 9.37
CA CYS A 2 -12.16 -1.17 8.31
C CYS A 2 -11.81 0.30 8.55
N HIS A 3 -11.69 1.06 7.47
CA HIS A 3 -11.61 2.53 7.46
C HIS A 3 -12.25 3.04 6.16
N GLY A 4 -13.15 4.01 6.26
CA GLY A 4 -13.94 4.45 5.10
C GLY A 4 -14.71 3.27 4.49
N ASN A 5 -14.57 3.06 3.18
CA ASN A 5 -15.20 1.96 2.45
C ASN A 5 -14.30 0.73 2.30
N LEU A 6 -13.07 0.78 2.80
CA LEU A 6 -12.13 -0.33 2.77
C LEU A 6 -12.21 -1.14 4.07
N CYS A 7 -12.42 -2.44 3.93
CA CYS A 7 -12.36 -3.45 4.95
C CYS A 7 -11.31 -4.48 4.55
N CYS A 8 -10.41 -4.79 5.49
CA CYS A 8 -9.34 -5.75 5.32
C CYS A 8 -9.41 -6.85 6.37
N ASN A 9 -9.21 -8.09 5.93
CA ASN A 9 -9.01 -9.25 6.77
C ASN A 9 -7.52 -9.58 6.83
N PHE A 10 -7.06 -9.99 8.00
CA PHE A 10 -5.66 -10.31 8.26
C PHE A 10 -5.60 -11.69 8.93
N ALA A 11 -4.87 -12.62 8.34
CA ALA A 11 -4.55 -13.89 8.96
C ALA A 11 -3.02 -14.01 9.05
N LEU A 12 -2.50 -14.01 10.27
CA LEU A 12 -1.05 -13.98 10.53
C LEU A 12 -0.67 -15.21 11.35
N THR A 13 0.29 -15.98 10.87
CA THR A 13 0.92 -17.06 11.62
C THR A 13 2.32 -16.62 12.02
N VAL A 14 2.56 -16.55 13.33
CA VAL A 14 3.81 -16.06 13.93
C VAL A 14 4.54 -17.23 14.58
N ASN A 15 5.84 -17.40 14.30
CA ASN A 15 6.65 -18.49 14.86
C ASN A 15 7.40 -18.09 16.14
N ASN A 16 8.03 -16.91 16.14
CA ASN A 16 8.81 -16.42 17.28
C ASN A 16 8.21 -15.12 17.81
N PHE A 17 7.90 -15.09 19.10
CA PHE A 17 7.44 -13.89 19.80
C PHE A 17 8.33 -13.70 21.02
N ALA A 18 9.10 -12.62 21.08
CA ALA A 18 9.77 -12.21 22.32
C ALA A 18 8.91 -11.12 22.97
N PRO A 19 8.21 -11.42 24.09
CA PRO A 19 7.26 -10.50 24.72
C PRO A 19 7.88 -9.21 25.28
N SER A 20 9.20 -9.19 25.44
CA SER A 20 9.93 -8.15 26.19
C SER A 20 10.43 -6.98 25.34
N SER A 21 10.06 -6.88 24.05
CA SER A 21 10.46 -5.74 23.22
C SER A 21 9.39 -4.68 23.09
N SER A 22 9.84 -3.43 22.96
CA SER A 22 8.98 -2.32 22.54
C SER A 22 8.51 -2.46 21.09
N LEU A 23 9.07 -3.40 20.32
CA LEU A 23 8.75 -3.62 18.92
C LEU A 23 7.42 -4.34 18.78
N GLN A 24 6.52 -3.76 17.99
CA GLN A 24 5.18 -4.29 17.78
C GLN A 24 4.84 -4.30 16.31
N TYR A 25 3.99 -5.23 15.89
CA TYR A 25 3.35 -5.21 14.58
C TYR A 25 1.92 -4.74 14.71
N LYS A 26 1.49 -3.89 13.77
CA LYS A 26 0.12 -3.41 13.70
C LYS A 26 -0.47 -3.69 12.33
N ALA A 27 -1.70 -4.18 12.32
CA ALA A 27 -2.54 -4.19 11.14
C ALA A 27 -3.12 -2.79 10.93
N VAL A 28 -2.98 -2.26 9.71
CA VAL A 28 -3.40 -0.90 9.33
C VAL A 28 -4.32 -0.96 8.13
N VAL A 29 -5.35 -0.11 8.18
CA VAL A 29 -6.33 0.05 7.09
C VAL A 29 -6.54 1.54 6.86
N PHE A 30 -6.46 1.97 5.60
CA PHE A 30 -6.69 3.36 5.22
C PHE A 30 -7.48 3.43 3.91
N ASP A 31 -8.44 4.34 3.86
CA ASP A 31 -9.22 4.68 2.67
C ASP A 31 -9.45 6.18 2.69
N GLY A 32 -8.87 6.91 1.74
CA GLY A 32 -9.00 8.37 1.73
C GLY A 32 -8.07 9.04 0.74
N LYS A 33 -7.79 10.31 0.99
CA LYS A 33 -6.84 11.12 0.21
C LYS A 33 -5.63 11.47 1.06
N ARG A 34 -4.43 11.44 0.46
CA ARG A 34 -3.17 11.85 1.09
C ARG A 34 -2.57 13.01 0.32
N THR A 35 -2.23 14.08 1.03
CA THR A 35 -1.47 15.20 0.48
C THR A 35 -0.01 14.78 0.31
N ALA A 36 0.55 14.96 -0.89
CA ALA A 36 1.97 14.74 -1.12
C ALA A 36 2.71 16.08 -1.16
N ALA A 37 3.73 16.22 -0.32
CA ALA A 37 4.57 17.43 -0.28
C ALA A 37 5.30 17.67 -1.61
N ALA A 38 5.65 16.58 -2.32
CA ALA A 38 6.35 16.63 -3.60
C ALA A 38 5.54 17.27 -4.75
N THR A 39 4.22 17.45 -4.59
CA THR A 39 3.31 17.83 -5.68
C THR A 39 2.49 19.07 -5.36
N LYS A 40 3.11 20.08 -4.75
CA LYS A 40 2.47 21.35 -4.36
C LYS A 40 1.17 21.15 -3.55
N ASN A 41 1.18 20.18 -2.63
CA ASN A 41 0.02 19.80 -1.82
C ASN A 41 -1.17 19.21 -2.61
N ALA A 42 -0.93 18.60 -3.77
CA ALA A 42 -1.96 17.80 -4.42
C ALA A 42 -2.35 16.59 -3.55
N GLN A 43 -3.65 16.28 -3.53
CA GLN A 43 -4.23 15.20 -2.75
C GLN A 43 -4.48 13.98 -3.63
N TYR A 44 -3.93 12.82 -3.27
CA TYR A 44 -4.08 11.61 -4.06
C TYR A 44 -4.94 10.56 -3.37
N GLY A 45 -5.79 9.89 -4.14
CA GLY A 45 -6.61 8.78 -3.67
C GLY A 45 -5.77 7.55 -3.33
N LEU A 46 -5.97 7.03 -2.12
CA LEU A 46 -5.23 5.89 -1.63
C LEU A 46 -6.14 4.95 -0.83
N GLN A 47 -5.94 3.66 -1.04
CA GLN A 47 -6.43 2.57 -0.21
C GLN A 47 -5.24 1.72 0.23
N VAL A 48 -5.18 1.34 1.51
CA VAL A 48 -4.08 0.54 2.06
C VAL A 48 -4.62 -0.50 3.04
N CYS A 49 -4.23 -1.76 2.86
CA CYS A 49 -4.26 -2.77 3.91
C CYS A 49 -2.79 -3.18 4.16
N GLY A 50 -2.33 -3.25 5.40
CA GLY A 50 -0.96 -3.68 5.66
C GLY A 50 -0.70 -4.11 7.08
N VAL A 51 0.40 -4.83 7.27
CA VAL A 51 1.02 -5.15 8.56
C VAL A 51 2.34 -4.41 8.60
N VAL A 52 2.52 -3.54 9.59
CA VAL A 52 3.68 -2.66 9.72
C VAL A 52 4.39 -2.86 11.05
N LEU A 53 5.71 -2.85 11.02
CA LEU A 53 6.55 -2.82 12.22
C LEU A 53 6.52 -1.43 12.85
N CYS A 54 6.46 -1.36 14.18
CA CYS A 54 6.45 -0.15 14.99
C CYS A 54 7.53 -0.20 16.07
N ALA A 55 8.15 0.95 16.36
CA ALA A 55 9.18 1.07 17.41
C ALA A 55 8.60 0.97 18.83
N ASN A 56 7.33 1.36 18.98
CA ASN A 56 6.56 1.36 20.21
C ASN A 56 5.05 1.24 19.93
N ASP A 57 4.24 1.46 20.97
CA ASP A 57 2.78 1.40 20.94
C ASP A 57 2.11 2.59 20.23
N SER A 58 2.84 3.66 19.89
CA SER A 58 2.31 4.77 19.10
C SER A 58 2.26 4.42 17.61
N ILE A 59 1.15 4.74 16.94
CA ILE A 59 1.02 4.57 15.48
C ILE A 59 2.01 5.44 14.69
N ALA A 60 2.44 6.56 15.27
CA ALA A 60 3.44 7.44 14.67
C ALA A 60 4.83 6.80 14.61
N SER A 61 5.06 5.72 15.39
CA SER A 61 6.32 4.98 15.39
C SER A 61 6.37 3.87 14.34
N CYS A 62 5.31 3.66 13.56
CA CYS A 62 5.22 2.58 12.59
C CYS A 62 5.85 2.91 11.23
N GLY A 63 6.45 1.92 10.58
CA GLY A 63 7.10 2.05 9.28
C GLY A 63 8.54 2.58 9.39
N SER A 64 8.89 3.59 8.59
CA SER A 64 10.25 4.18 8.59
C SER A 64 10.71 4.69 9.97
N PRO A 65 9.85 5.31 10.81
CA PRO A 65 10.19 5.62 12.20
C PRO A 65 10.58 4.40 13.06
N ALA A 66 10.03 3.20 12.78
CA ALA A 66 10.40 1.97 13.49
C ALA A 66 11.86 1.56 13.24
N VAL A 67 12.43 2.08 12.15
CA VAL A 67 13.82 1.87 11.76
C VAL A 67 14.61 3.19 11.81
N ASN A 68 14.13 4.16 12.60
CA ASN A 68 14.76 5.48 12.79
C ASN A 68 15.06 6.23 11.49
N GLY A 69 14.22 6.07 10.46
CA GLY A 69 14.46 6.68 9.15
C GLY A 69 15.51 5.96 8.30
N ILE A 70 16.12 4.88 8.82
CA ILE A 70 17.23 4.16 8.20
C ILE A 70 16.70 2.89 7.56
N LEU A 71 17.02 2.65 6.28
CA LEU A 71 16.74 1.36 5.68
C LEU A 71 17.52 0.28 6.45
N PRO A 72 16.88 -0.82 6.87
CA PRO A 72 17.57 -1.82 7.65
C PRO A 72 18.83 -2.34 6.99
N ASN A 73 19.86 -2.46 7.79
CA ASN A 73 21.15 -3.04 7.44
C ASN A 73 21.38 -4.24 8.36
N TYR A 74 22.08 -5.27 7.86
CA TYR A 74 22.50 -6.45 8.62
C TYR A 74 23.22 -6.13 9.94
N ASN A 75 23.87 -4.97 10.05
CA ASN A 75 24.55 -4.51 11.27
C ASN A 75 23.60 -4.00 12.37
N VAL A 76 22.33 -3.76 12.04
CA VAL A 76 21.33 -3.33 13.02
C VAL A 76 20.61 -4.58 13.53
N THR A 77 20.93 -5.00 14.75
CA THR A 77 20.18 -6.07 15.42
C THR A 77 19.03 -5.44 16.18
N LEU A 78 17.80 -5.61 15.69
CA LEU A 78 16.63 -5.35 16.51
C LEU A 78 16.59 -6.36 17.65
N GLY A 79 16.31 -5.90 18.87
CA GLY A 79 16.27 -6.73 20.08
C GLY A 79 15.21 -7.85 20.04
N THR A 80 14.38 -7.92 19.00
CA THR A 80 13.40 -9.00 18.82
C THR A 80 13.28 -9.43 17.37
N LYS A 81 13.35 -10.75 17.19
CA LYS A 81 13.21 -11.47 15.91
C LYS A 81 11.81 -12.06 15.82
N VAL A 82 10.79 -11.21 15.64
CA VAL A 82 9.46 -11.73 15.27
C VAL A 82 9.53 -12.18 13.81
N THR A 83 9.23 -13.46 13.59
CA THR A 83 9.18 -14.05 12.25
C THR A 83 7.78 -14.59 11.97
N PHE A 84 7.39 -14.51 10.71
CA PHE A 84 6.09 -14.97 10.23
C PHE A 84 6.28 -16.20 9.38
N THR A 85 5.38 -17.17 9.53
CA THR A 85 5.25 -18.37 8.70
C THR A 85 4.33 -18.11 7.51
N ASN A 86 3.22 -17.42 7.77
CA ASN A 86 2.26 -17.00 6.76
C ASN A 86 1.67 -15.63 7.12
N ILE A 87 1.44 -14.80 6.11
CA ILE A 87 0.74 -13.53 6.19
C ILE A 87 -0.27 -13.50 5.04
N SER A 88 -1.56 -13.58 5.34
CA SER A 88 -2.63 -13.33 4.37
C SER A 88 -3.32 -12.01 4.68
N ILE A 89 -3.47 -11.18 3.66
CA ILE A 89 -4.22 -9.93 3.72
C ILE A 89 -5.19 -9.90 2.55
N ASP A 90 -6.47 -9.73 2.84
CA ASP A 90 -7.55 -9.68 1.87
C ASP A 90 -8.35 -8.39 2.07
N GLY A 91 -8.69 -7.67 1.01
CA GLY A 91 -9.48 -6.44 1.12
C GLY A 91 -10.40 -6.19 -0.06
N ASN A 92 -11.50 -5.47 0.19
CA ASN A 92 -12.47 -5.04 -0.82
C ASN A 92 -12.00 -3.75 -1.54
N PHE A 93 -10.83 -3.81 -2.17
CA PHE A 93 -10.26 -2.67 -2.88
C PHE A 93 -11.12 -2.24 -4.06
N ILE A 94 -11.16 -0.94 -4.32
CA ILE A 94 -11.71 -0.40 -5.56
C ILE A 94 -10.80 -0.83 -6.71
N SER A 95 -11.39 -1.44 -7.75
CA SER A 95 -10.66 -1.84 -8.96
C SER A 95 -10.88 -0.88 -10.13
N ASP A 96 -11.97 -0.09 -10.13
CA ASP A 96 -12.25 0.86 -11.20
C ASP A 96 -11.41 2.12 -11.05
N ASN A 97 -10.77 2.55 -12.15
CA ASN A 97 -9.83 3.68 -12.16
C ASN A 97 -8.85 3.64 -10.99
N ALA A 98 -8.33 2.45 -10.72
CA ALA A 98 -7.48 2.17 -9.57
C ALA A 98 -6.39 1.14 -9.92
N ASN A 99 -5.37 1.03 -9.08
CA ASN A 99 -4.25 0.10 -9.26
C ASN A 99 -3.78 -0.47 -7.93
N PRO A 100 -4.29 -1.65 -7.51
CA PRO A 100 -3.85 -2.35 -6.31
C PRO A 100 -2.52 -3.06 -6.56
N LEU A 101 -1.53 -2.78 -5.71
CA LEU A 101 -0.17 -3.30 -5.82
C LEU A 101 0.27 -3.98 -4.52
N PRO A 102 0.83 -5.21 -4.60
CA PRO A 102 1.44 -5.85 -3.45
C PRO A 102 2.75 -5.16 -3.08
N ASN A 103 3.01 -5.01 -1.78
CA ASN A 103 4.26 -4.49 -1.24
C ASN A 103 4.73 -5.40 -0.12
N VAL A 104 5.95 -5.90 -0.25
CA VAL A 104 6.60 -6.71 0.77
C VAL A 104 8.01 -6.19 0.96
N LEU A 105 8.37 -5.94 2.21
CA LEU A 105 9.71 -5.53 2.59
C LEU A 105 10.15 -6.38 3.79
N ILE A 106 11.14 -7.24 3.57
CA ILE A 106 11.70 -8.11 4.61
C ILE A 106 12.84 -7.41 5.35
N TRP A 107 13.06 -7.80 6.60
CA TRP A 107 14.30 -7.45 7.29
C TRP A 107 15.48 -8.16 6.61
N PRO A 108 16.60 -7.48 6.35
CA PRO A 108 17.76 -8.11 5.73
C PRO A 108 18.31 -9.21 6.65
N ARG A 109 18.61 -10.38 6.06
CA ARG A 109 19.24 -11.49 6.78
C ARG A 109 20.75 -11.23 6.92
N ASN A 110 21.31 -11.48 8.11
CA ASN A 110 22.77 -11.40 8.42
C ASN A 110 23.59 -12.47 7.63
N PRO A 111 24.93 -12.39 7.46
CA PRO A 111 25.61 -12.30 6.18
C PRO A 111 26.72 -13.37 6.06
N SER A 112 26.38 -14.66 6.15
CA SER A 112 27.25 -15.70 5.57
C SER A 112 27.19 -15.69 4.02
N MET A 113 26.45 -14.75 3.44
CA MET A 113 26.33 -14.50 2.01
C MET A 113 26.97 -13.13 1.70
N PRO A 114 27.76 -12.99 0.61
CA PRO A 114 28.31 -11.71 0.18
C PRO A 114 27.19 -10.67 0.04
N GLN A 115 27.53 -9.38 0.21
CA GLN A 115 26.61 -8.25 0.09
C GLN A 115 25.97 -8.22 -1.30
N VAL A 116 24.86 -8.96 -1.48
CA VAL A 116 24.08 -8.90 -2.70
C VAL A 116 23.10 -7.72 -2.54
N PRO A 117 23.14 -6.71 -3.43
CA PRO A 117 22.09 -5.70 -3.50
C PRO A 117 20.71 -6.38 -3.57
N GLY A 118 19.76 -5.97 -2.72
CA GLY A 118 18.41 -6.56 -2.67
C GLY A 118 18.18 -7.63 -1.61
N SER A 119 19.03 -7.75 -0.58
CA SER A 119 18.81 -8.66 0.58
C SER A 119 17.55 -8.39 1.41
N PHE A 120 16.86 -7.28 1.14
CA PHE A 120 15.57 -6.88 1.70
C PHE A 120 14.37 -7.19 0.78
N LEU A 121 14.63 -7.76 -0.41
CA LEU A 121 13.60 -8.20 -1.35
C LEU A 121 13.19 -9.62 -1.02
N ILE A 122 11.89 -9.88 -1.11
CA ILE A 122 11.35 -11.23 -0.98
C ILE A 122 11.45 -11.98 -2.31
N ASN A 123 11.62 -13.30 -2.24
CA ASN A 123 11.51 -14.14 -3.42
C ASN A 123 10.07 -14.09 -3.95
N THR A 124 9.88 -13.83 -5.24
CA THR A 124 8.55 -13.72 -5.83
C THR A 124 7.75 -15.02 -5.76
N LYS A 125 8.41 -16.18 -5.62
CA LYS A 125 7.73 -17.47 -5.38
C LYS A 125 7.05 -17.56 -4.03
N ASP A 126 7.52 -16.77 -3.06
CA ASP A 126 7.01 -16.74 -1.69
C ASP A 126 5.82 -15.76 -1.54
N VAL A 127 5.46 -15.05 -2.62
CA VAL A 127 4.38 -14.07 -2.64
C VAL A 127 3.35 -14.46 -3.69
N LYS A 128 2.11 -14.62 -3.27
CA LYS A 128 0.97 -14.79 -4.16
C LYS A 128 0.09 -13.55 -4.05
N PHE A 129 -0.03 -12.80 -5.13
CA PHE A 129 -0.94 -11.67 -5.24
C PHE A 129 -2.08 -12.03 -6.19
N THR A 130 -3.31 -11.77 -5.79
CA THR A 130 -4.50 -11.97 -6.62
C THR A 130 -5.36 -10.73 -6.57
N THR A 131 -5.88 -10.31 -7.72
CA THR A 131 -6.79 -9.16 -7.78
C THR A 131 -7.89 -9.44 -8.80
N ASN A 132 -9.11 -9.03 -8.45
CA ASN A 132 -10.28 -9.04 -9.34
C ASN A 132 -11.07 -7.74 -9.14
N SER A 133 -12.31 -7.68 -9.64
CA SER A 133 -13.15 -6.48 -9.61
C SER A 133 -13.71 -6.11 -8.23
N SER A 134 -13.62 -7.00 -7.24
CA SER A 134 -14.22 -6.80 -5.91
C SER A 134 -13.23 -6.96 -4.77
N THR A 135 -12.11 -7.66 -5.01
CA THR A 135 -11.17 -8.06 -3.98
C THR A 135 -9.74 -8.07 -4.51
N SER A 136 -8.81 -7.66 -3.65
CA SER A 136 -7.38 -7.92 -3.84
C SER A 136 -6.85 -8.60 -2.59
N SER A 137 -5.99 -9.59 -2.79
CA SER A 137 -5.38 -10.37 -1.74
C SER A 137 -3.89 -10.60 -1.97
N ILE A 138 -3.16 -10.68 -0.87
CA ILE A 138 -1.75 -11.04 -0.86
C ILE A 138 -1.55 -12.11 0.21
N GLU A 139 -0.88 -13.20 -0.18
CA GLU A 139 -0.38 -14.23 0.71
C GLU A 139 1.14 -14.25 0.63
N VAL A 140 1.81 -14.23 1.78
CA VAL A 140 3.26 -14.22 1.90
C VAL A 140 3.70 -15.35 2.81
N ILE A 141 4.39 -16.33 2.24
CA ILE A 141 4.96 -17.47 2.97
C ILE A 141 6.42 -17.16 3.24
N THR A 142 6.80 -17.00 4.50
CA THR A 142 8.19 -16.66 4.82
C THR A 142 8.63 -17.30 6.13
N GLN A 143 9.89 -17.11 6.49
CA GLN A 143 10.42 -17.35 7.83
C GLN A 143 11.24 -16.14 8.29
N ASN A 144 11.14 -15.03 7.55
CA ASN A 144 11.88 -13.82 7.81
C ASN A 144 11.11 -12.92 8.77
N GLN A 145 11.87 -12.05 9.42
CA GLN A 145 11.30 -10.84 9.99
C GLN A 145 10.91 -9.91 8.84
N ILE A 146 9.80 -9.18 9.00
CA ILE A 146 9.31 -8.23 8.00
C ILE A 146 9.37 -6.81 8.54
N ILE A 147 9.53 -5.84 7.65
CA ILE A 147 9.31 -4.43 7.96
C ILE A 147 7.84 -4.10 7.69
N THR A 148 7.37 -4.50 6.51
CA THR A 148 5.98 -4.31 6.10
C THR A 148 5.56 -5.35 5.08
N VAL A 149 4.29 -5.74 5.13
CA VAL A 149 3.58 -6.47 4.08
C VAL A 149 2.24 -5.79 3.89
N GLY A 150 1.82 -5.55 2.65
CA GLY A 150 0.53 -4.90 2.41
C GLY A 150 0.15 -4.81 0.95
N ILE A 151 -1.06 -4.32 0.73
CA ILE A 151 -1.59 -3.96 -0.58
C ILE A 151 -1.79 -2.45 -0.55
N GLN A 152 -1.14 -1.75 -1.46
CA GLN A 152 -1.32 -0.32 -1.68
C GLN A 152 -2.05 -0.13 -2.99
N ASN A 153 -3.22 0.49 -2.93
CA ASN A 153 -4.05 0.77 -4.08
C ASN A 153 -4.11 2.28 -4.34
N ARG A 154 -3.71 2.70 -5.53
CA ARG A 154 -3.92 4.07 -6.00
C ARG A 154 -5.31 4.18 -6.59
N VAL A 155 -6.11 5.12 -6.11
CA VAL A 155 -7.47 5.35 -6.60
C VAL A 155 -7.49 6.63 -7.42
N PHE A 156 -7.18 6.52 -8.71
CA PHE A 156 -6.98 7.66 -9.59
C PHE A 156 -8.23 8.53 -9.65
N SER A 157 -9.43 7.95 -9.67
CA SER A 157 -10.70 8.71 -9.70
C SER A 157 -10.86 9.76 -8.58
N ARG A 158 -10.05 9.68 -7.51
CA ARG A 158 -10.05 10.63 -6.40
C ARG A 158 -8.93 11.69 -6.48
N ASP A 159 -8.04 11.58 -7.47
CA ASP A 159 -6.94 12.52 -7.72
C ASP A 159 -7.48 13.85 -8.30
N PRO A 160 -6.78 14.98 -8.08
CA PRO A 160 -7.15 16.26 -8.66
C PRO A 160 -7.08 16.20 -10.19
N GLY A 161 -8.09 16.73 -10.88
CA GLY A 161 -8.14 16.77 -12.34
C GLY A 161 -8.82 15.57 -13.01
N ASN A 162 -9.28 14.57 -12.26
CA ASN A 162 -10.04 13.44 -12.81
C ASN A 162 -11.53 13.70 -13.04
N GLY A 163 -11.98 14.94 -12.91
CA GLY A 163 -13.20 15.40 -13.55
C GLY A 163 -12.85 15.84 -14.97
N ALA A 164 -13.34 15.12 -15.99
CA ALA A 164 -13.36 15.69 -17.33
C ALA A 164 -14.06 17.06 -17.25
N PRO A 165 -13.51 18.15 -17.82
CA PRO A 165 -14.29 19.36 -18.00
C PRO A 165 -15.42 19.02 -18.98
N MET A 166 -16.59 18.70 -18.44
CA MET A 166 -17.81 18.69 -19.22
C MET A 166 -18.19 20.14 -19.51
N THR A 167 -17.53 20.75 -20.49
CA THR A 167 -18.17 21.86 -21.19
C THR A 167 -19.37 21.26 -21.90
N HIS A 168 -20.55 21.36 -21.28
CA HIS A 168 -21.82 21.18 -21.98
C HIS A 168 -21.90 22.24 -23.07
N VAL A 169 -21.36 21.96 -24.25
CA VAL A 169 -21.67 22.75 -25.43
C VAL A 169 -23.09 22.37 -25.81
N SER A 170 -24.04 23.26 -25.51
CA SER A 170 -25.44 23.06 -25.89
C SER A 170 -25.53 22.88 -27.41
N LEU A 171 -26.16 21.78 -27.86
CA LEU A 171 -26.37 21.49 -29.28
C LEU A 171 -27.07 22.64 -30.03
N PHE A 172 -27.85 23.47 -29.32
CA PHE A 172 -28.46 24.68 -29.87
C PHE A 172 -27.42 25.68 -30.43
N ILE A 173 -26.25 25.80 -29.80
CA ILE A 173 -25.20 26.73 -30.24
C ILE A 173 -24.53 26.24 -31.54
N VAL A 174 -24.40 24.92 -31.71
CA VAL A 174 -23.84 24.32 -32.93
C VAL A 174 -24.81 24.52 -34.11
N LEU A 175 -26.12 24.34 -33.89
CA LEU A 175 -27.14 24.51 -34.93
C LEU A 175 -27.26 25.96 -35.42
N LEU A 176 -27.16 26.96 -34.53
CA LEU A 176 -27.18 28.38 -34.90
C LEU A 176 -26.00 28.79 -35.83
N SER A 177 -24.86 28.11 -35.73
CA SER A 177 -23.69 28.36 -36.60
C SER A 177 -23.82 27.74 -38.00
N ALA A 178 -24.75 26.81 -38.21
CA ALA A 178 -24.99 26.14 -39.50
C ALA A 178 -26.13 26.76 -40.32
N VAL A 179 -26.97 27.60 -39.71
CA VAL A 179 -28.07 28.31 -40.40
C VAL A 179 -27.61 29.14 -41.61
N PRO A 180 -26.48 29.87 -41.60
CA PRO A 180 -26.07 30.65 -42.77
C PRO A 180 -25.58 29.80 -43.96
N PHE A 181 -25.44 28.48 -43.83
CA PHE A 181 -25.06 27.57 -44.93
C PHE A 181 -26.24 26.80 -45.55
N LEU A 182 -27.43 26.84 -44.94
CA LEU A 182 -28.64 26.16 -45.43
C LEU A 182 -29.61 27.09 -46.17
N ILE A 183 -29.32 28.39 -46.19
CA ILE A 183 -30.08 29.40 -46.93
C ILE A 183 -29.16 29.97 -48.01
N ARG A 184 -28.86 29.17 -49.03
CA ARG A 184 -28.37 29.67 -50.32
C ARG A 184 -28.79 28.76 -51.46
#